data_AF-A0A930TLG3-F1
#
_entry.id   AF-A0A930TLG3-F1
#
_cell.length_a   1.000
_cell.length_b   1.000
_cell.length_c   1.000
_cell.angle_alpha   90.00
_cell.angle_beta   90.00
_cell.angle_gamma   90.00
#
_symmetry.space_group_name_H-M   'P 1'
#
loop_
_entity.id
_entity.type
_entity.pdbx_description
1 polymer ?
#
loop_
_entity_poly.entity_id
_entity_poly.type
_entity_poly.pdbx_seq_one_letter_code
_entity_poly.pdbx_strand_id
1 'polypeptide(L)'
;MSRVIVLDTGPLGLVTNPKLSSESAACAQWLQAHIATGNRIIIPEIADYELRRELLRANKTKGIARLDELAKFLEYLPITTTAMRQAAKCWAQARQEGQLGQTHKNRA
;
A
#
# COMPACT_ATOMS: atom_id res chain seq x y z
N MET A 1 -19.43 9.48 10.52
CA MET A 1 -18.36 10.21 9.80
C MET A 1 -17.69 9.26 8.84
N SER A 2 -17.59 9.60 7.56
CA SER A 2 -16.85 8.79 6.58
C SER A 2 -15.34 9.02 6.77
N ARG A 3 -14.58 7.94 6.86
CA ARG A 3 -13.11 7.99 6.95
C ARG A 3 -12.51 7.86 5.55
N VAL A 4 -11.30 8.40 5.40
CA VAL A 4 -10.44 8.13 4.24
C VAL A 4 -9.40 7.11 4.67
N ILE A 5 -9.30 6.01 3.93
CA ILE A 5 -8.38 4.90 4.17
C ILE A 5 -7.47 4.82 2.95
N VAL A 6 -6.18 5.05 3.16
CA VAL A 6 -5.16 4.98 2.12
C VAL A 6 -4.41 3.66 2.30
N LEU A 7 -4.43 2.81 1.26
CA LEU A 7 -3.80 1.49 1.33
C LEU A 7 -2.31 1.58 1.08
N ASP A 8 -1.53 0.93 1.94
CA ASP A 8 -0.10 0.68 1.72
C ASP A 8 0.10 -0.64 0.94
N THR A 9 1.32 -0.89 0.47
CA THR A 9 1.71 -2.05 -0.34
C THR A 9 1.39 -3.38 0.35
N GLY A 10 1.50 -3.48 1.67
CA GLY A 10 1.22 -4.69 2.45
C GLY A 10 -0.26 -5.13 2.37
N PRO A 11 -1.21 -4.33 2.88
CA PRO A 11 -2.64 -4.61 2.76
C PRO A 11 -3.10 -4.77 1.32
N LEU A 12 -2.58 -3.95 0.39
CA LEU A 12 -2.89 -4.08 -1.03
C LEU A 12 -2.46 -5.44 -1.58
N GLY A 13 -1.26 -5.91 -1.20
CA GLY A 13 -0.76 -7.25 -1.53
C GLY A 13 -1.62 -8.38 -0.97
N LEU A 14 -2.11 -8.26 0.26
CA LEU A 14 -3.02 -9.24 0.88
C LEU A 14 -4.36 -9.34 0.15
N VAL A 15 -4.99 -8.20 -0.15
CA VAL A 15 -6.32 -8.16 -0.80
C VAL A 15 -6.26 -8.68 -2.24
N THR A 16 -5.14 -8.43 -2.92
CA THR A 16 -4.90 -8.89 -4.30
C THR A 16 -4.30 -10.30 -4.38
N ASN A 17 -4.02 -10.94 -3.24
CA ASN A 17 -3.36 -12.24 -3.22
C ASN A 17 -4.29 -13.33 -3.78
N PRO A 18 -3.89 -14.07 -4.82
CA PRO A 18 -4.67 -15.19 -5.33
C PRO A 18 -4.84 -16.35 -4.34
N LYS A 19 -3.96 -16.45 -3.34
CA LYS A 19 -3.99 -17.49 -2.31
C LYS A 19 -4.82 -17.00 -1.13
N LEU A 20 -5.83 -17.77 -0.77
CA LEU A 20 -6.73 -17.54 0.36
C LEU A 20 -6.09 -18.00 1.67
N SER A 21 -5.06 -17.29 2.14
CA SER A 21 -4.66 -17.42 3.55
C SER A 21 -5.74 -16.80 4.45
N SER A 22 -5.77 -17.21 5.73
CA SER A 22 -6.64 -16.60 6.73
C SER A 22 -6.43 -15.08 6.83
N GLU A 23 -5.18 -14.63 6.73
CA GLU A 23 -4.82 -13.21 6.74
C GLU A 23 -5.36 -12.47 5.50
N SER A 24 -5.18 -13.01 4.29
CA SER A 24 -5.72 -12.39 3.07
C SER A 24 -7.25 -12.32 3.10
N ALA A 25 -7.91 -13.37 3.61
CA ALA A 25 -9.36 -13.40 3.77
C ALA A 25 -9.85 -12.35 4.78
N ALA A 26 -9.20 -12.27 5.94
CA ALA A 26 -9.51 -11.27 6.97
C ALA A 26 -9.28 -9.83 6.45
N CYS A 27 -8.21 -9.60 5.70
CA CYS A 27 -7.91 -8.30 5.10
C CYS A 27 -8.96 -7.91 4.05
N ALA A 28 -9.38 -8.84 3.19
CA ALA A 28 -10.44 -8.61 2.22
C ALA A 28 -11.79 -8.31 2.91
N GLN A 29 -12.13 -9.04 3.97
CA GLN A 29 -13.35 -8.81 4.75
C GLN A 29 -13.33 -7.44 5.45
N TRP A 30 -12.18 -7.06 6.03
CA TRP A 30 -11.97 -5.73 6.61
C TRP A 30 -12.19 -4.62 5.58
N LEU A 31 -11.64 -4.79 4.38
CA LEU A 31 -11.81 -3.82 3.29
C LEU A 31 -13.29 -3.69 2.88
N GLN A 32 -13.96 -4.82 2.68
CA GLN A 32 -15.38 -4.86 2.32
C GLN A 32 -16.27 -4.20 3.38
N ALA A 33 -16.00 -4.44 4.67
CA ALA A 33 -16.73 -3.80 5.77
C ALA A 33 -16.56 -2.26 5.75
N HIS A 34 -15.35 -1.78 5.43
CA HIS A 34 -15.12 -0.34 5.33
C HIS A 34 -15.79 0.28 4.10
N ILE A 35 -15.83 -0.42 2.96
CA ILE A 35 -16.59 0.01 1.77
C ILE A 35 -18.08 0.06 2.08
N ALA A 36 -18.64 -0.99 2.71
CA ALA A 36 -20.06 -1.08 3.05
C ALA A 36 -20.53 0.01 4.03
N THR A 37 -19.61 0.51 4.87
CA THR A 37 -19.88 1.62 5.80
C THR A 37 -19.67 3.00 5.18
N GLY A 38 -19.40 3.08 3.87
CA GLY A 38 -19.25 4.33 3.12
C GLY A 38 -17.92 5.05 3.35
N ASN A 39 -16.87 4.34 3.82
CA ASN A 39 -15.54 4.91 3.88
C ASN A 39 -14.93 4.98 2.48
N ARG A 40 -14.13 6.03 2.25
CA ARG A 40 -13.38 6.20 1.00
C ARG A 40 -12.10 5.39 1.10
N ILE A 41 -11.93 4.44 0.18
CA ILE A 41 -10.73 3.63 0.09
C ILE A 41 -9.91 4.10 -1.12
N ILE A 42 -8.63 4.38 -0.89
CA ILE A 42 -7.73 4.95 -1.87
C ILE A 42 -6.54 4.00 -2.10
N ILE A 43 -6.20 3.76 -3.36
CA ILE A 43 -4.96 3.12 -3.80
C ILE A 43 -4.00 4.23 -4.25
N PRO A 44 -2.90 4.50 -3.52
CA PRO A 44 -1.82 5.35 -4.01
C PRO A 44 -1.10 4.71 -5.20
N GLU A 45 -0.82 5.51 -6.23
CA GLU A 45 -0.04 5.07 -7.39
C GLU A 45 1.34 4.51 -7.00
N ILE A 46 1.97 5.07 -5.96
CA ILE A 46 3.26 4.56 -5.47
C ILE A 46 3.16 3.14 -4.88
N ALA A 47 2.07 2.82 -4.16
CA ALA A 47 1.85 1.50 -3.59
C ALA A 47 1.49 0.46 -4.67
N ASP A 48 0.68 0.86 -5.66
CA ASP A 48 0.45 0.03 -6.85
C ASP A 48 1.76 -0.25 -7.58
N TYR A 49 2.59 0.78 -7.83
CA TYR A 49 3.89 0.62 -8.47
C TYR A 49 4.80 -0.38 -7.73
N GLU A 50 4.94 -0.24 -6.42
CA GLU A 50 5.79 -1.12 -5.60
C GLU A 50 5.34 -2.58 -5.68
N LEU A 51 4.04 -2.83 -5.48
CA LEU A 51 3.46 -4.16 -5.56
C LEU A 51 3.57 -4.74 -6.97
N ARG A 52 3.14 -3.97 -7.97
CA ARG A 52 3.15 -4.36 -9.39
C ARG A 52 4.55 -4.72 -9.85
N ARG A 53 5.58 -3.94 -9.48
CA ARG A 53 6.98 -4.22 -9.81
C ARG A 53 7.41 -5.59 -9.28
N GLU A 54 7.07 -5.91 -8.03
CA GLU A 54 7.43 -7.20 -7.43
C GLU A 54 6.66 -8.37 -8.05
N LEU A 55 5.36 -8.19 -8.33
CA LEU A 55 4.56 -9.19 -9.03
C LEU A 55 5.08 -9.46 -10.46
N LEU A 56 5.48 -8.42 -11.19
CA LEU A 56 6.11 -8.54 -12.51
C LEU A 56 7.44 -9.29 -12.41
N ARG A 57 8.32 -8.90 -11.48
CA ARG A 57 9.62 -9.56 -11.23
C ARG A 57 9.46 -11.06 -10.96
N ALA A 58 8.40 -11.43 -10.23
CA ALA A 58 8.09 -12.82 -9.87
C ALA A 58 7.14 -13.54 -10.85
N ASN A 59 6.83 -12.94 -12.01
CA ASN A 59 5.90 -13.46 -13.02
C ASN A 59 4.51 -13.87 -12.45
N LYS A 60 3.98 -13.11 -11.51
CA LYS A 60 2.69 -13.37 -10.82
C LYS A 60 1.52 -12.71 -11.55
N THR A 61 1.23 -13.16 -12.76
CA THR A 61 0.17 -12.61 -13.63
C THR A 61 -1.22 -12.57 -12.97
N LYS A 62 -1.57 -13.59 -12.18
CA LYS A 62 -2.85 -13.62 -11.43
C LYS A 62 -2.97 -12.53 -10.36
N GLY A 63 -1.85 -12.13 -9.76
CA GLY A 63 -1.81 -11.03 -8.79
C GLY A 63 -1.99 -9.68 -9.49
N ILE A 64 -1.32 -9.50 -10.64
CA ILE A 64 -1.46 -8.31 -11.47
C ILE A 64 -2.91 -8.13 -11.92
N ALA A 65 -3.54 -9.18 -12.44
CA ALA A 65 -4.93 -9.12 -12.87
C ALA A 65 -5.89 -8.73 -11.71
N ARG A 66 -5.66 -9.25 -10.50
CA ARG A 66 -6.47 -8.87 -9.32
C ARG A 66 -6.23 -7.41 -8.90
N LEU A 67 -4.99 -6.94 -8.99
CA LEU A 67 -4.65 -5.55 -8.71
C LEU A 67 -5.32 -4.61 -9.72
N ASP A 68 -5.29 -4.96 -11.00
CA ASP A 68 -5.96 -4.21 -12.07
C ASP A 68 -7.48 -4.16 -11.86
N GLU A 69 -8.11 -5.28 -11.49
CA GLU A 69 -9.54 -5.29 -11.17
C GLU A 69 -9.84 -4.42 -9.95
N LEU A 70 -9.08 -4.53 -8.87
CA LEU A 70 -9.30 -3.73 -7.66
C LEU A 70 -9.20 -2.22 -7.94
N ALA A 71 -8.24 -1.81 -8.76
CA ALA A 71 -8.05 -0.41 -9.15
C ALA A 71 -9.19 0.19 -9.99
N LYS A 72 -10.02 -0.65 -10.63
CA LYS A 72 -11.23 -0.17 -11.34
C LYS A 72 -12.36 0.22 -10.39
N PHE A 73 -12.39 -0.36 -9.18
CA PHE A 73 -13.47 -0.16 -8.22
C PHE A 73 -13.13 0.87 -7.14
N LEU A 74 -11.84 1.06 -6.84
CA LEU A 74 -11.38 1.96 -5.79
C LEU A 74 -10.87 3.28 -6.37
N GLU A 75 -10.84 4.31 -5.52
CA GLU A 75 -10.23 5.58 -5.89
C GLU A 75 -8.72 5.39 -6.10
N TYR A 76 -8.23 5.69 -7.29
CA TYR A 76 -6.80 5.67 -7.59
C TYR A 76 -6.22 7.07 -7.42
N LEU A 77 -5.18 7.22 -6.61
CA LEU A 77 -4.56 8.51 -6.31
C LEU A 77 -3.23 8.65 -7.06
N PRO A 78 -3.17 9.47 -8.13
CA PRO A 78 -1.96 9.63 -8.91
C PRO A 78 -0.82 10.26 -8.12
N ILE A 79 0.40 9.86 -8.45
CA ILE A 79 1.60 10.48 -7.90
C ILE A 79 1.86 11.82 -8.58
N THR A 80 2.05 12.87 -7.80
CA THR A 80 2.37 14.19 -8.34
C THR A 80 3.80 14.59 -7.99
N THR A 81 4.42 15.42 -8.83
CA THR A 81 5.75 15.98 -8.54
C THR A 81 5.76 16.72 -7.20
N THR A 82 4.67 17.40 -6.85
CA THR A 82 4.53 18.08 -5.56
C THR A 82 4.52 17.09 -4.40
N ALA A 83 3.76 16.00 -4.50
CA ALA A 83 3.73 14.95 -3.48
C ALA A 83 5.11 14.32 -3.27
N MET A 84 5.83 14.01 -4.35
CA MET A 84 7.19 13.44 -4.27
C MET A 84 8.20 14.41 -3.67
N ARG A 85 8.13 15.70 -4.00
CA ARG A 85 8.96 16.72 -3.36
C ARG A 85 8.67 16.83 -1.86
N GLN A 86 7.42 16.64 -1.43
CA GLN A 86 7.11 16.58 -0.01
C GLN A 86 7.65 15.30 0.65
N ALA A 87 7.46 14.14 0.01
CA ALA A 87 8.01 12.87 0.51
C ALA A 87 9.53 12.97 0.76
N ALA A 88 10.27 13.62 -0.15
CA ALA A 88 11.70 13.89 0.01
C ALA A 88 12.03 14.75 1.25
N LYS A 89 11.22 15.78 1.54
CA LYS A 89 11.38 16.60 2.74
C LYS A 89 11.10 15.82 4.01
N CYS A 90 9.99 15.07 4.05
CA CYS A 90 9.64 14.20 5.18
C CYS A 90 10.76 13.20 5.48
N TRP A 91 11.32 12.57 4.44
CA TRP A 91 12.44 11.65 4.56
C TRP A 91 13.71 12.31 5.14
N ALA A 92 14.03 13.53 4.69
CA ALA A 92 15.18 14.28 5.18
C ALA A 92 15.01 14.64 6.66
N GLN A 93 13.82 15.12 7.03
CA GLN A 93 13.48 15.47 8.41
C GLN A 93 13.59 14.24 9.34
N ALA A 94 12.99 13.11 8.97
CA ALA A 94 13.05 11.88 9.78
C ALA A 94 14.50 11.39 10.00
N ARG A 95 15.39 11.59 9.02
CA ARG A 95 16.83 11.29 9.18
C ARG A 95 17.53 12.26 10.13
N GLN A 96 17.24 13.55 10.02
CA GLN A 96 17.83 14.58 10.87
C GLN A 96 17.42 14.42 12.33
N GLU A 97 16.19 13.96 12.58
CA GLU A 97 15.65 13.70 13.93
C GLU A 97 16.11 12.34 14.52
N GLY A 98 16.96 11.58 13.82
CA GLY A 98 17.45 10.28 14.28
C GLY A 98 16.39 9.17 14.32
N GLN A 99 15.22 9.39 13.70
CA GLN A 99 14.09 8.45 13.71
C GLN A 99 14.29 7.27 12.73
N LEU A 100 15.28 7.34 11.84
CA LEU A 100 15.58 6.27 10.91
C LEU A 100 16.87 5.52 11.33
N GLY A 101 16.68 4.50 12.17
CA GLY A 101 17.65 3.43 12.39
C GLY A 101 18.48 3.55 13.67
N GLN A 102 17.91 3.16 14.82
CA GLN A 102 18.72 2.39 15.78
C GLN A 102 18.99 1.02 15.15
N THR A 103 19.99 0.95 14.28
CA THR A 103 20.74 -0.30 14.16
C THR A 103 21.45 -0.44 15.50
N HIS A 104 21.12 -1.46 16.30
CA HIS A 104 21.96 -1.87 17.42
C HIS A 104 23.35 -2.22 16.84
N LYS A 105 24.22 -1.23 16.72
CA LYS A 105 25.66 -1.46 16.60
C LYS A 105 26.07 -1.97 17.96
N ASN A 106 26.18 -3.30 18.11
CA ASN A 106 26.89 -3.91 19.22
C ASN A 106 28.24 -3.20 19.34
N ARG A 107 28.39 -2.45 20.43
CA ARG A 107 29.68 -2.00 20.93
C ARG A 107 30.20 -3.11 21.84
N ALA A 108 31.48 -3.43 21.61
CA ALA A 108 32.33 -4.40 22.29
C ALA A 108 32.07 -5.88 21.92
#